data_AF-A0A7W4D7I5-F1
#
_entry.id   AF-A0A7W4D7I5-F1
#
_cell.length_a   1.000
_cell.length_b   1.000
_cell.length_c   1.000
_cell.angle_alpha   90.00
_cell.angle_beta   90.00
_cell.angle_gamma   90.00
#
_symmetry.space_group_name_H-M   'P 1'
#
loop_
_entity.id
_entity.type
_entity.pdbx_description
1 polymer ?
#
loop_
_entity_poly.entity_id
_entity_poly.type
_entity_poly.pdbx_seq_one_letter_code
_entity_poly.pdbx_strand_id
1 'polypeptide(L)'
;MTIKRLAPAALAALLLLGACTPEPTETPSPTASTPAATPSITPSPSPSPSASPSPTSTLSPEQEAAQAAAVEYFRALNAVRSDLEADFQQVADITTGTHTSAESQVIGEYRSKGIVQVGERTYTYKGVGPVVEAGGVKSVEVRVCSDSTSSDMVDAEGNSVLDPARLRFVDFRLDVVQVGNSWRINGGQSEAVESC
;
A
#
# COMPACT_ATOMS: atom_id res chain seq x y z
N MET A 1 25.00 39.60 23.91
CA MET A 1 25.69 38.66 24.82
C MET A 1 26.47 37.67 23.98
N THR A 2 27.67 37.35 24.45
CA THR A 2 28.82 36.84 23.70
C THR A 2 28.78 35.32 23.49
N ILE A 3 29.40 34.93 22.38
CA ILE A 3 29.68 33.61 21.79
C ILE A 3 30.10 32.50 22.78
N LYS A 4 29.65 31.26 22.52
CA LYS A 4 30.55 30.10 22.57
C LYS A 4 30.09 28.95 21.66
N ARG A 5 30.84 28.77 20.56
CA ARG A 5 30.85 27.57 19.73
C ARG A 5 31.71 26.51 20.42
N LEU A 6 31.26 25.26 20.48
CA LEU A 6 32.10 24.09 20.73
C LEU A 6 31.96 23.13 19.55
N ALA A 7 33.11 22.67 19.06
CA ALA A 7 33.29 21.72 17.97
C ALA A 7 33.53 20.27 18.52
N PRO A 8 33.47 19.22 17.70
CA PRO A 8 33.11 17.85 18.11
C PRO A 8 34.32 16.89 18.23
N ALA A 9 34.11 15.75 18.90
CA ALA A 9 34.98 14.56 18.91
C ALA A 9 34.12 13.34 19.32
N ALA A 10 34.31 12.09 18.89
CA ALA A 10 35.03 11.46 17.79
C ALA A 10 34.41 10.05 17.65
N LEU A 11 34.40 9.51 16.42
CA LEU A 11 33.94 8.16 16.07
C LEU A 11 34.92 7.06 16.57
N ALA A 12 34.39 5.93 17.03
CA ALA A 12 35.04 4.63 16.88
C ALA A 12 34.00 3.48 16.98
N ALA A 13 33.88 2.71 15.91
CA ALA A 13 33.06 1.51 15.79
C ALA A 13 33.98 0.29 15.61
N LEU A 14 33.64 -0.85 16.23
CA LEU A 14 34.17 -2.18 15.94
C LEU A 14 33.22 -3.23 16.52
N LEU A 15 32.51 -3.96 15.66
CA LEU A 15 31.69 -5.12 16.01
C LEU A 15 31.88 -6.21 14.95
N LEU A 16 32.33 -7.39 15.42
CA LEU A 16 32.59 -8.63 14.70
C LEU A 16 31.41 -9.59 14.83
N LEU A 17 30.93 -10.17 13.72
CA LEU A 17 30.10 -11.38 13.63
C LEU A 17 30.35 -11.95 12.21
N GLY A 18 30.46 -13.24 11.88
CA GLY A 18 30.13 -14.50 12.55
C GLY A 18 29.27 -15.39 11.62
N ALA A 19 29.82 -16.56 11.25
CA ALA A 19 29.14 -17.85 10.97
C ALA A 19 28.46 -18.24 9.61
N CYS A 20 28.93 -19.41 9.10
CA CYS A 20 28.25 -20.64 8.60
C CYS A 20 27.35 -20.72 7.33
N THR A 21 27.84 -21.48 6.32
CA THR A 21 27.37 -22.76 5.68
C THR A 21 25.90 -23.20 5.96
N PRO A 22 25.10 -23.79 5.01
CA PRO A 22 25.43 -25.01 4.24
C PRO A 22 24.80 -25.26 2.83
N GLU A 23 25.33 -26.31 2.20
CA GLU A 23 24.97 -27.00 0.95
C GLU A 23 23.83 -28.04 1.13
N PRO A 24 23.09 -28.40 0.06
CA PRO A 24 22.48 -29.73 -0.02
C PRO A 24 22.77 -30.48 -1.33
N THR A 25 23.05 -31.77 -1.17
CA THR A 25 23.42 -32.76 -2.21
C THR A 25 22.29 -33.80 -2.42
N GLU A 26 22.21 -34.32 -3.66
CA GLU A 26 21.70 -35.66 -4.11
C GLU A 26 20.23 -35.86 -4.56
N THR A 27 19.98 -35.83 -5.89
CA THR A 27 19.98 -36.96 -6.88
C THR A 27 19.62 -38.40 -6.40
N PRO A 28 19.19 -39.38 -7.24
CA PRO A 28 18.31 -39.45 -8.42
C PRO A 28 17.18 -40.53 -8.32
N SER A 29 16.36 -40.54 -9.38
CA SER A 29 15.35 -41.53 -9.83
C SER A 29 15.87 -42.96 -10.08
N PRO A 30 15.00 -44.00 -10.01
CA PRO A 30 15.25 -45.29 -10.67
C PRO A 30 14.22 -45.68 -11.77
N THR A 31 14.81 -46.00 -12.93
CA THR A 31 14.59 -47.05 -13.94
C THR A 31 13.27 -47.82 -14.09
N ALA A 32 12.88 -47.95 -15.36
CA ALA A 32 11.76 -48.70 -15.95
C ALA A 32 11.98 -50.23 -16.04
N SER A 33 10.86 -50.99 -16.09
CA SER A 33 10.78 -52.33 -16.71
C SER A 33 9.33 -52.65 -17.12
N THR A 34 9.17 -53.23 -18.31
CA THR A 34 7.92 -53.48 -19.06
C THR A 34 7.62 -55.00 -19.15
N PRO A 35 6.56 -55.50 -19.82
CA PRO A 35 5.28 -55.93 -19.22
C PRO A 35 4.99 -57.45 -19.36
N ALA A 36 4.01 -57.96 -18.60
CA ALA A 36 3.34 -59.25 -18.87
C ALA A 36 1.87 -59.19 -18.40
N ALA A 37 1.02 -59.96 -19.08
CA ALA A 37 -0.39 -59.64 -19.34
C ALA A 37 -1.43 -60.23 -18.36
N THR A 38 -2.56 -59.50 -18.24
CA THR A 38 -3.95 -59.92 -17.88
C THR A 38 -4.19 -60.55 -16.49
N PRO A 39 -5.29 -60.23 -15.77
CA PRO A 39 -6.67 -60.02 -16.28
C PRO A 39 -7.31 -58.66 -15.93
N SER A 40 -8.30 -58.25 -16.74
CA SER A 40 -9.15 -57.08 -16.48
C SER A 40 -9.94 -57.24 -15.18
N ILE A 41 -9.53 -56.54 -14.14
CA ILE A 41 -10.32 -56.30 -12.93
C ILE A 41 -10.82 -54.86 -13.05
N THR A 42 -12.12 -54.69 -13.22
CA THR A 42 -12.78 -53.38 -13.27
C THR A 42 -12.56 -52.67 -11.93
N PRO A 43 -11.82 -51.54 -11.85
CA PRO A 43 -11.67 -50.83 -10.59
C PRO A 43 -12.98 -50.08 -10.28
N SER A 44 -13.52 -50.36 -9.10
CA SER A 44 -14.56 -49.54 -8.48
C SER A 44 -14.06 -48.10 -8.34
N PRO A 45 -14.87 -47.06 -8.65
CA PRO A 45 -14.42 -45.68 -8.54
C PRO A 45 -14.10 -45.35 -7.07
N SER A 46 -12.82 -45.08 -6.80
CA SER A 46 -12.37 -44.50 -5.53
C SER A 46 -13.04 -43.13 -5.33
N PRO A 47 -13.56 -42.79 -4.14
CA PRO A 47 -14.08 -41.46 -3.88
C PRO A 47 -12.92 -40.44 -4.01
N SER A 48 -13.05 -39.53 -4.98
CA SER A 48 -12.15 -38.40 -5.16
C SER A 48 -12.05 -37.61 -3.85
N PRO A 49 -10.85 -37.17 -3.40
CA PRO A 49 -10.75 -36.26 -2.28
C PRO A 49 -11.55 -34.99 -2.60
N SER A 50 -12.55 -34.71 -1.78
CA SER A 50 -13.31 -33.47 -1.85
C SER A 50 -12.33 -32.32 -1.67
N ALA A 51 -12.27 -31.41 -2.65
CA ALA A 51 -11.50 -30.18 -2.53
C ALA A 51 -11.94 -29.45 -1.26
N SER A 52 -11.02 -29.29 -0.31
CA SER A 52 -11.27 -28.44 0.86
C SER A 52 -11.66 -27.05 0.35
N PRO A 53 -12.76 -26.45 0.82
CA PRO A 53 -13.13 -25.11 0.39
C PRO A 53 -11.99 -24.18 0.81
N SER A 54 -11.27 -23.65 -0.19
CA SER A 54 -10.41 -22.48 0.03
C SER A 54 -11.31 -21.38 0.61
N PRO A 55 -10.94 -20.73 1.73
CA PRO A 55 -11.79 -19.69 2.29
C PRO A 55 -11.86 -18.54 1.29
N THR A 56 -12.98 -18.42 0.60
CA THR A 56 -13.36 -17.18 -0.06
C THR A 56 -13.60 -16.17 1.04
N SER A 57 -12.56 -15.43 1.43
CA SER A 57 -12.67 -14.35 2.40
C SER A 57 -13.44 -13.21 1.73
N THR A 58 -14.76 -13.27 1.80
CA THR A 58 -15.61 -12.12 1.49
C THR A 58 -15.41 -11.09 2.61
N LEU A 59 -15.12 -9.84 2.25
CA LEU A 59 -14.99 -8.74 3.20
C LEU A 59 -16.29 -8.58 4.00
N SER A 60 -16.18 -8.19 5.27
CA SER A 60 -17.34 -7.71 6.02
C SER A 60 -17.85 -6.39 5.41
N PRO A 61 -19.13 -6.00 5.64
CA PRO A 61 -19.63 -4.71 5.18
C PRO A 61 -18.81 -3.51 5.66
N GLU A 62 -18.23 -3.60 6.86
CA GLU A 62 -17.37 -2.56 7.42
C GLU A 62 -16.02 -2.50 6.71
N GLN A 63 -15.42 -3.66 6.41
CA GLN A 63 -14.18 -3.74 5.64
C GLN A 63 -14.36 -3.25 4.19
N GLU A 64 -15.49 -3.60 3.56
CA GLU A 64 -15.84 -3.12 2.23
C GLU A 64 -16.02 -1.59 2.23
N ALA A 65 -16.72 -1.04 3.21
CA ALA A 65 -16.91 0.39 3.34
C ALA A 65 -15.59 1.14 3.61
N ALA A 66 -14.70 0.58 4.43
CA ALA A 66 -13.38 1.16 4.66
C ALA A 66 -12.51 1.13 3.39
N GLN A 67 -12.54 0.05 2.62
CA GLN A 67 -11.84 -0.03 1.34
C GLN A 67 -12.42 0.97 0.33
N ALA A 68 -13.74 1.08 0.24
CA ALA A 68 -14.40 2.06 -0.63
C ALA A 68 -14.01 3.50 -0.25
N ALA A 69 -13.85 3.81 1.03
CA ALA A 69 -13.35 5.11 1.47
C ALA A 69 -11.90 5.37 1.01
N ALA A 70 -11.03 4.37 1.04
CA ALA A 70 -9.67 4.49 0.51
C ALA A 70 -9.65 4.68 -1.02
N VAL A 71 -10.54 3.99 -1.76
CA VAL A 71 -10.75 4.19 -3.19
C VAL A 71 -11.16 5.62 -3.50
N GLU A 72 -12.17 6.11 -2.77
CA GLU A 72 -12.69 7.45 -2.95
C GLU A 72 -11.63 8.51 -2.61
N TYR A 73 -10.89 8.31 -1.53
CA TYR A 73 -9.83 9.22 -1.11
C TYR A 73 -8.78 9.46 -2.20
N PHE A 74 -8.24 8.39 -2.77
CA PHE A 74 -7.21 8.53 -3.81
C PHE A 74 -7.77 9.06 -5.13
N ARG A 75 -9.03 8.75 -5.46
CA ARG A 75 -9.73 9.36 -6.59
C ARG A 75 -9.88 10.87 -6.39
N ALA A 76 -10.35 11.29 -5.21
CA ALA A 76 -10.53 12.70 -4.86
C ALA A 76 -9.18 13.43 -4.92
N LEU A 77 -8.10 12.83 -4.41
CA LEU A 77 -6.75 13.39 -4.52
C LEU A 77 -6.28 13.59 -5.96
N ASN A 78 -6.48 12.62 -6.84
CA ASN A 78 -6.17 12.78 -8.27
C ASN A 78 -6.96 13.96 -8.86
N ALA A 79 -8.26 14.05 -8.57
CA ALA A 79 -9.11 15.12 -9.10
C ALA A 79 -8.65 16.52 -8.62
N VAL A 80 -8.47 16.71 -7.31
CA VAL A 80 -8.17 18.04 -6.74
C VAL A 80 -6.74 18.50 -7.00
N ARG A 81 -5.82 17.58 -7.33
CA ARG A 81 -4.43 17.90 -7.71
C ARG A 81 -4.29 18.20 -9.20
N SER A 82 -5.14 17.64 -10.05
CA SER A 82 -5.11 17.89 -11.50
C SER A 82 -5.86 19.16 -11.92
N ASP A 83 -6.67 19.74 -11.03
CA ASP A 83 -7.44 20.96 -11.30
C ASP A 83 -7.31 21.94 -10.12
N LEU A 84 -6.80 23.14 -10.41
CA LEU A 84 -6.58 24.21 -9.43
C LEU A 84 -7.91 24.72 -8.83
N GLU A 85 -9.00 24.63 -9.57
CA GLU A 85 -10.32 25.13 -9.18
C GLU A 85 -11.22 24.04 -8.59
N ALA A 86 -10.78 22.78 -8.58
CA ALA A 86 -11.57 21.69 -8.03
C ALA A 86 -11.89 21.91 -6.54
N ASP A 87 -13.08 21.50 -6.12
CA ASP A 87 -13.50 21.68 -4.73
C ASP A 87 -12.76 20.72 -3.79
N PHE A 88 -12.05 21.28 -2.79
CA PHE A 88 -11.37 20.49 -1.76
C PHE A 88 -12.36 19.69 -0.89
N GLN A 89 -13.65 20.05 -0.87
CA GLN A 89 -14.66 19.32 -0.09
C GLN A 89 -14.70 17.83 -0.41
N GLN A 90 -14.40 17.42 -1.64
CA GLN A 90 -14.33 16.01 -2.02
C GLN A 90 -13.30 15.23 -1.20
N VAL A 91 -12.18 15.86 -0.81
CA VAL A 91 -11.18 15.27 0.08
C VAL A 91 -11.58 15.47 1.55
N ALA A 92 -12.16 16.63 1.89
CA ALA A 92 -12.59 16.90 3.26
C ALA A 92 -13.68 15.95 3.76
N ASP A 93 -14.60 15.53 2.89
CA ASP A 93 -15.71 14.63 3.22
C ASP A 93 -15.25 13.19 3.54
N ILE A 94 -14.11 12.78 2.96
CA ILE A 94 -13.54 11.42 3.09
C ILE A 94 -12.33 11.34 4.00
N THR A 95 -11.87 12.47 4.56
CA THR A 95 -10.78 12.54 5.53
C THR A 95 -11.30 13.02 6.89
N THR A 96 -10.50 12.88 7.95
CA THR A 96 -10.84 13.46 9.25
C THR A 96 -9.63 14.00 10.00
N GLY A 97 -9.90 14.77 11.06
CA GLY A 97 -8.91 15.25 12.01
C GLY A 97 -7.75 16.02 11.38
N THR A 98 -6.54 15.76 11.88
CA THR A 98 -5.31 16.41 11.42
C THR A 98 -4.95 16.04 9.99
N HIS A 99 -5.39 14.88 9.51
CA HIS A 99 -5.13 14.43 8.14
C HIS A 99 -5.86 15.31 7.12
N THR A 100 -7.11 15.69 7.38
CA THR A 100 -7.82 16.69 6.54
C THR A 100 -7.07 18.01 6.47
N SER A 101 -6.56 18.50 7.59
CA SER A 101 -5.80 19.76 7.63
C SER A 101 -4.48 19.66 6.86
N ALA A 102 -3.79 18.52 6.94
CA ALA A 102 -2.55 18.29 6.21
C ALA A 102 -2.79 18.26 4.69
N GLU A 103 -3.80 17.54 4.20
CA GLU A 103 -4.15 17.53 2.77
C GLU A 103 -4.56 18.92 2.29
N SER A 104 -5.35 19.66 3.09
CA SER A 104 -5.73 21.05 2.78
C SER A 104 -4.50 21.95 2.60
N GLN A 105 -3.51 21.82 3.48
CA GLN A 105 -2.28 22.59 3.41
C GLN A 105 -1.48 22.26 2.14
N VAL A 106 -1.26 20.98 1.85
CA VAL A 106 -0.49 20.54 0.68
C VAL A 106 -1.17 20.97 -0.62
N ILE A 107 -2.48 20.76 -0.74
CA ILE A 107 -3.24 21.15 -1.93
C ILE A 107 -3.27 22.67 -2.08
N GLY A 108 -3.46 23.40 -0.98
CA GLY A 108 -3.39 24.86 -0.98
C GLY A 108 -2.02 25.39 -1.41
N GLU A 109 -0.94 24.75 -0.98
CA GLU A 109 0.42 25.10 -1.40
C GLU A 109 0.61 24.91 -2.91
N TYR A 110 0.21 23.75 -3.45
CA TYR A 110 0.27 23.51 -4.90
C TYR A 110 -0.53 24.56 -5.67
N ARG A 111 -1.76 24.85 -5.24
CA ARG A 111 -2.60 25.87 -5.88
C ARG A 111 -1.97 27.26 -5.86
N SER A 112 -1.40 27.65 -4.72
CA SER A 112 -0.74 28.96 -4.58
C SER A 112 0.47 29.15 -5.52
N LYS A 113 1.06 28.04 -5.99
CA LYS A 113 2.20 28.01 -6.90
C LYS A 113 1.82 27.66 -8.34
N GLY A 114 0.52 27.48 -8.64
CA GLY A 114 0.05 27.02 -9.95
C GLY A 114 0.52 25.61 -10.30
N ILE A 115 0.87 24.79 -9.29
CA ILE A 115 1.34 23.42 -9.51
C ILE A 115 0.14 22.51 -9.73
N VAL A 116 0.17 21.73 -10.80
CA VAL A 116 -0.87 20.76 -11.14
C VAL A 116 -0.29 19.38 -11.36
N GLN A 117 -1.08 18.36 -11.05
CA GLN A 117 -0.80 16.99 -11.46
C GLN A 117 -1.11 16.83 -12.95
N VAL A 118 -0.17 16.25 -13.69
CA VAL A 118 -0.40 15.77 -15.06
C VAL A 118 -0.29 14.26 -15.09
N GLY A 119 -1.08 13.65 -15.98
CA GLY A 119 -1.29 12.19 -15.93
C GLY A 119 -2.03 11.76 -14.66
N GLU A 120 -1.97 10.47 -14.35
CA GLU A 120 -2.69 9.92 -13.20
C GLU A 120 -1.78 9.00 -12.38
N ARG A 121 -1.86 9.15 -11.06
CA ARG A 121 -1.27 8.22 -10.10
C ARG A 121 -2.24 7.05 -9.94
N THR A 122 -1.76 5.83 -10.11
CA THR A 122 -2.58 4.61 -10.01
C THR A 122 -2.41 3.96 -8.64
N TYR A 123 -3.38 3.13 -8.26
CA TYR A 123 -3.46 2.56 -6.91
C TYR A 123 -3.87 1.09 -6.94
N THR A 124 -3.05 0.22 -6.36
CA THR A 124 -3.30 -1.22 -6.21
C THR A 124 -3.67 -1.54 -4.77
N TYR A 125 -4.89 -2.02 -4.55
CA TYR A 125 -5.40 -2.38 -3.22
C TYR A 125 -4.89 -3.77 -2.83
N LYS A 126 -3.98 -3.82 -1.85
CA LYS A 126 -3.26 -5.02 -1.41
C LYS A 126 -3.99 -5.79 -0.31
N GLY A 127 -4.96 -5.18 0.36
CA GLY A 127 -5.81 -5.86 1.33
C GLY A 127 -6.42 -4.93 2.37
N VAL A 128 -7.32 -5.51 3.17
CA VAL A 128 -8.06 -4.84 4.23
C VAL A 128 -7.88 -5.63 5.52
N GLY A 129 -7.48 -4.95 6.59
CA GLY A 129 -7.30 -5.54 7.91
C GLY A 129 -8.62 -5.85 8.62
N PRO A 130 -8.57 -6.47 9.81
CA PRO A 130 -9.76 -6.66 10.64
C PRO A 130 -10.29 -5.31 11.14
N VAL A 131 -11.57 -5.28 11.49
CA VAL A 131 -12.17 -4.15 12.23
C VAL A 131 -11.68 -4.20 13.66
N VAL A 132 -11.12 -3.10 14.14
CA VAL A 132 -10.68 -2.92 15.51
C VAL A 132 -11.53 -1.83 16.16
N GLU A 133 -11.91 -1.99 17.42
CA GLU A 133 -12.64 -0.96 18.15
C GLU A 133 -11.87 -0.54 19.39
N ALA A 134 -11.59 0.75 19.50
CA ALA A 134 -10.89 1.34 20.64
C ALA A 134 -11.54 2.68 20.99
N GLY A 135 -11.85 2.89 22.27
CA GLY A 135 -12.47 4.14 22.72
C GLY A 135 -13.83 4.44 22.09
N GLY A 136 -14.58 3.40 21.65
CA GLY A 136 -15.86 3.55 20.95
C GLY A 136 -15.75 3.99 19.49
N VAL A 137 -14.54 3.99 18.93
CA VAL A 137 -14.28 4.27 17.51
C VAL A 137 -13.81 2.99 16.84
N LYS A 138 -14.47 2.63 15.73
CA LYS A 138 -14.04 1.54 14.87
C LYS A 138 -13.00 2.02 13.88
N SER A 139 -11.98 1.21 13.64
CA SER A 139 -10.94 1.45 12.65
C SER A 139 -10.60 0.19 11.85
N VAL A 140 -10.09 0.39 10.64
CA VAL A 140 -9.65 -0.63 9.71
C VAL A 140 -8.39 -0.14 9.02
N GLU A 141 -7.35 -0.98 8.98
CA GLU A 141 -6.19 -0.72 8.14
C GLU A 141 -6.51 -1.10 6.68
N VAL A 142 -6.23 -0.21 5.73
CA VAL A 142 -6.29 -0.52 4.30
C VAL A 142 -4.91 -0.40 3.67
N ARG A 143 -4.43 -1.46 3.03
CA ARG A 143 -3.13 -1.48 2.35
C ARG A 143 -3.29 -1.13 0.88
N VAL A 144 -2.59 -0.09 0.43
CA VAL A 144 -2.66 0.41 -0.94
C VAL A 144 -1.26 0.73 -1.44
N CYS A 145 -0.88 0.18 -2.59
CA CYS A 145 0.33 0.60 -3.29
C CYS A 145 -0.02 1.68 -4.30
N SER A 146 0.76 2.75 -4.33
CA SER A 146 0.61 3.83 -5.28
C SER A 146 1.75 3.82 -6.29
N ASP A 147 1.42 3.93 -7.57
CA ASP A 147 2.35 4.04 -8.68
C ASP A 147 2.22 5.43 -9.33
N SER A 148 3.33 6.16 -9.34
CA SER A 148 3.44 7.51 -9.93
C SER A 148 4.32 7.56 -11.17
N THR A 149 4.55 6.43 -11.84
CA THR A 149 5.32 6.36 -13.10
C THR A 149 4.61 7.07 -14.26
N SER A 150 3.27 7.11 -14.23
CA SER A 150 2.42 7.73 -15.24
C SER A 150 1.85 9.09 -14.83
N SER A 151 2.42 9.72 -13.80
CA SER A 151 2.07 11.06 -13.34
C SER A 151 3.27 11.91 -12.99
N ASP A 152 3.05 13.22 -13.00
CA ASP A 152 4.00 14.22 -12.54
C ASP A 152 3.30 15.38 -11.87
N MET A 153 4.05 16.19 -11.10
CA MET A 153 3.59 17.50 -10.65
C MET A 153 4.38 18.55 -11.42
N VAL A 154 3.69 19.47 -12.09
CA VAL A 154 4.33 20.50 -12.94
C VAL A 154 3.95 21.89 -12.48
N ASP A 155 4.86 22.86 -12.64
CA ASP A 155 4.61 24.28 -12.42
C ASP A 155 3.74 24.89 -13.54
N ALA A 156 3.47 26.20 -13.44
CA ALA A 156 2.67 26.94 -14.43
C ALA A 156 3.31 26.98 -15.83
N GLU A 157 4.63 26.80 -15.92
CA GLU A 157 5.39 26.72 -17.16
C GLU A 157 5.44 25.29 -17.72
N GLY A 158 4.92 24.30 -17.00
CA GLY A 158 4.89 22.90 -17.38
C GLY A 158 6.16 22.12 -17.04
N ASN A 159 7.05 22.66 -16.22
CA ASN A 159 8.25 21.96 -15.77
C ASN A 159 7.93 21.06 -14.58
N SER A 160 8.50 19.86 -14.55
CA SER A 160 8.42 18.98 -13.38
C SER A 160 9.01 19.66 -12.15
N VAL A 161 8.27 19.64 -11.04
CA VAL A 161 8.75 20.09 -9.72
C VAL A 161 9.19 18.93 -8.82
N LEU A 162 9.14 17.71 -9.33
CA LEU A 162 9.49 16.51 -8.59
C LEU A 162 10.98 16.15 -8.75
N ASP A 163 11.58 15.60 -7.69
CA ASP A 163 12.95 15.07 -7.76
C ASP A 163 13.04 13.96 -8.83
N PRO A 164 13.94 14.05 -9.83
CA PRO A 164 14.11 12.99 -10.82
C PRO A 164 14.43 11.63 -10.17
N ALA A 165 15.16 11.61 -9.06
CA ALA A 165 15.51 10.43 -8.28
C ALA A 165 14.42 9.97 -7.31
N ARG A 166 13.21 10.57 -7.32
CA ARG A 166 12.12 10.15 -6.42
C ARG A 166 11.77 8.68 -6.61
N LEU A 167 11.45 8.00 -5.52
CA LEU A 167 10.85 6.68 -5.59
C LEU A 167 9.43 6.81 -6.15
N ARG A 168 9.10 5.97 -7.14
CA ARG A 168 7.84 6.08 -7.89
C ARG A 168 6.72 5.26 -7.29
N PHE A 169 7.05 4.27 -6.46
CA PHE A 169 6.11 3.37 -5.80
C PHE A 169 6.12 3.59 -4.29
N VAL A 170 4.94 3.68 -3.71
CA VAL A 170 4.75 3.93 -2.27
C VAL A 170 3.68 2.99 -1.74
N ASP A 171 4.01 2.19 -0.74
CA ASP A 171 3.04 1.41 0.02
C ASP A 171 2.48 2.24 1.17
N PHE A 172 1.16 2.37 1.19
CA PHE A 172 0.38 3.00 2.25
C PHE A 172 -0.28 1.95 3.13
N ARG A 173 -0.14 2.12 4.45
CA ARG A 173 -1.01 1.52 5.47
C ARG A 173 -1.93 2.63 5.98
N LEU A 174 -3.12 2.75 5.41
CA LEU A 174 -4.08 3.78 5.78
C LEU A 174 -4.83 3.37 7.04
N ASP A 175 -4.97 4.30 7.99
CA ASP A 175 -5.87 4.19 9.13
C ASP A 175 -7.23 4.80 8.76
N VAL A 176 -8.23 3.95 8.56
CA VAL A 176 -9.59 4.36 8.19
C VAL A 176 -10.49 4.17 9.39
N VAL A 177 -11.14 5.25 9.84
CA VAL A 177 -11.96 5.26 11.06
C VAL A 177 -13.41 5.57 10.76
N GLN A 178 -14.31 5.04 11.58
CA GLN A 178 -15.72 5.36 11.51
C GLN A 178 -16.01 6.68 12.25
N VAL A 179 -16.54 7.66 11.52
CA VAL A 179 -17.00 8.96 12.04
C VAL A 179 -18.49 9.08 11.76
N GLY A 180 -19.31 8.94 12.80
CA GLY A 180 -20.76 8.83 12.65
C GLY A 180 -21.12 7.60 11.81
N ASN A 181 -21.75 7.80 10.66
CA ASN A 181 -22.16 6.74 9.74
C ASN A 181 -21.20 6.56 8.54
N SER A 182 -20.07 7.25 8.52
CA SER A 182 -19.13 7.25 7.38
C SER A 182 -17.74 6.77 7.80
N TRP A 183 -17.07 6.06 6.89
CA TRP A 183 -15.66 5.70 7.02
C TRP A 183 -14.79 6.79 6.39
N ARG A 184 -13.76 7.24 7.11
CA ARG A 184 -12.91 8.37 6.71
C ARG A 184 -11.45 8.07 6.99
N ILE A 185 -10.56 8.60 6.16
CA ILE A 185 -9.11 8.48 6.33
C ILE A 185 -8.67 9.39 7.49
N ASN A 186 -8.20 8.77 8.56
CA ASN A 186 -7.64 9.46 9.73
C ASN A 186 -6.14 9.73 9.59
N GLY A 187 -5.48 9.00 8.69
CA GLY A 187 -4.07 9.13 8.38
C GLY A 187 -3.51 7.81 7.87
N GLY A 188 -2.22 7.59 8.10
CA GLY A 188 -1.58 6.32 7.77
C GLY A 188 -0.07 6.40 7.87
N GLN A 189 0.55 5.28 7.53
CA GLN A 189 1.99 5.18 7.32
C GLN A 189 2.27 4.95 5.84
N SER A 190 3.43 5.38 5.40
CA SER A 190 3.89 5.14 4.04
C SER A 190 5.35 4.71 4.03
N GLU A 191 5.69 3.80 3.12
CA GLU A 191 7.06 3.41 2.84
C GLU A 191 7.27 3.29 1.34
N ALA A 192 8.49 3.57 0.88
CA ALA A 192 8.81 3.40 -0.53
C ALA A 192 9.13 1.94 -0.85
N VAL A 193 8.70 1.49 -2.01
CA VAL A 193 8.87 0.10 -2.49
C VAL A 193 9.43 0.09 -3.91
N GLU A 194 9.93 -1.06 -4.35
CA GLU A 194 10.49 -1.21 -5.70
C GLU A 194 9.40 -1.32 -6.77
N SER A 195 8.23 -1.86 -6.43
CA SER A 195 7.07 -1.93 -7.31
C SER A 195 5.76 -2.07 -6.54
N CYS A 196 4.67 -1.76 -7.24
CA CYS A 196 3.36 -2.37 -6.98
C CYS A 196 3.27 -3.70 -7.75
#